data_AF-A0A5C1EA95-F1
#
_entry.id   AF-A0A5C1EA95-F1
#
_cell.length_a   1.000
_cell.length_b   1.000
_cell.length_c   1.000
_cell.angle_alpha   90.00
_cell.angle_beta   90.00
_cell.angle_gamma   90.00
#
_symmetry.space_group_name_H-M   'P 1'
#
loop_
_entity.id
_entity.type
_entity.pdbx_description
1 polymer ?
#
loop_
_entity_poly.entity_id
_entity_poly.type
_entity_poly.pdbx_seq_one_letter_code
_entity_poly.pdbx_strand_id
1 'polypeptide(L)'
;MKGRQNLLLLLAVVLLAALPLWLVEKPAPDALDAEGKPVEIFGGADGKAQELIGKINPDYQPWFQPLLEPASNEIASLLFALQAALGAGFIGYYLGSAVTREKLKREQEKQVDKARQASASEDNNRGKDAHAG
;
A
#
# COMPACT_ATOMS: atom_id res chain seq x y z
N MET A 1 -12.61 15.15 12.43
CA MET A 1 -11.18 15.45 12.66
C MET A 1 -10.20 14.31 12.32
N LYS A 2 -10.66 13.07 12.03
CA LYS A 2 -9.80 11.91 11.72
C LYS A 2 -9.06 11.96 10.37
N GLY A 3 -9.58 12.70 9.39
CA GLY A 3 -8.97 12.77 8.04
C GLY A 3 -7.58 13.42 8.00
N ARG A 4 -7.34 14.44 8.83
CA ARG A 4 -6.02 15.10 8.92
C ARG A 4 -4.97 14.20 9.56
N GLN A 5 -5.34 13.39 10.54
CA GLN A 5 -4.44 12.44 11.19
C GLN A 5 -4.06 11.30 10.24
N ASN A 6 -5.03 10.75 9.50
CA ASN A 6 -4.75 9.72 8.49
C ASN A 6 -3.88 10.27 7.35
N LEU A 7 -4.09 11.53 6.95
CA LEU A 7 -3.25 12.20 5.96
C LEU A 7 -1.82 12.42 6.48
N LEU A 8 -1.67 12.84 7.74
CA LEU A 8 -0.35 12.98 8.38
C LEU A 8 0.37 11.64 8.51
N LEU A 9 -0.35 10.56 8.86
CA LEU A 9 0.22 9.21 8.94
C LEU A 9 0.66 8.70 7.56
N LEU A 10 -0.16 8.88 6.52
CA LEU A 10 0.23 8.55 5.15
C LEU A 10 1.44 9.36 4.68
N LEU A 11 1.44 10.67 4.96
CA LEU A 11 2.53 11.57 4.59
C LEU A 11 3.82 11.21 5.33
N ALA A 12 3.74 10.82 6.60
CA ALA A 12 4.87 10.32 7.37
C ALA A 12 5.43 9.01 6.79
N VAL A 13 4.57 8.06 6.39
CA VAL A 13 5.00 6.81 5.75
C VAL A 13 5.67 7.08 4.40
N VAL A 14 5.10 7.97 3.58
CA VAL A 14 5.69 8.38 2.30
C VAL A 14 7.04 9.09 2.53
N LEU A 15 7.13 9.97 3.53
CA LEU A 15 8.39 10.61 3.91
C LEU A 15 9.42 9.58 4.36
N LEU A 16 9.05 8.58 5.14
CA LEU A 16 9.95 7.54 5.62
C LEU A 16 10.46 6.66 4.46
N ALA A 17 9.65 6.44 3.43
CA ALA A 17 10.08 5.74 2.20
C ALA A 17 10.91 6.63 1.26
N ALA A 18 10.59 7.92 1.15
CA ALA A 18 11.23 8.86 0.22
C ALA A 18 12.50 9.52 0.78
N LEU A 19 12.61 9.68 2.11
CA LEU A 19 13.79 10.24 2.77
C LEU A 19 15.05 9.44 2.44
N PRO A 20 15.08 8.10 2.57
CA PRO A 20 16.24 7.31 2.19
C PRO A 20 16.58 7.48 0.70
N LEU A 21 15.58 7.57 -0.17
CA LEU A 21 15.77 7.78 -1.62
C LEU A 21 16.32 9.16 -1.96
N TRP A 22 16.12 10.17 -1.11
CA TRP A 22 16.68 11.51 -1.26
C TRP A 22 18.06 11.61 -0.60
N LEU A 23 18.19 11.16 0.65
CA LEU A 23 19.41 11.30 1.44
C LEU A 23 20.55 10.39 0.95
N VAL A 24 20.23 9.25 0.34
CA VAL A 24 21.21 8.38 -0.30
C VAL A 24 21.47 8.91 -1.70
N GLU A 25 22.58 9.62 -1.87
CA GLU A 25 23.10 10.00 -3.19
C GLU A 25 23.26 8.73 -4.04
N LYS A 26 22.50 8.65 -5.14
CA LYS A 26 22.69 7.58 -6.11
C LYS A 26 24.11 7.76 -6.69
N PRO A 27 24.99 6.76 -6.58
CA PRO A 27 26.20 6.72 -7.40
C PRO A 27 25.77 6.92 -8.85
N ALA A 28 26.57 7.66 -9.62
CA ALA A 28 26.32 7.82 -11.05
C ALA A 28 26.02 6.45 -11.69
N PRO A 29 25.18 6.36 -12.74
CA PRO A 29 24.88 5.10 -13.42
C PRO A 29 26.14 4.36 -13.95
N ASP A 30 27.26 5.07 -13.98
CA ASP A 30 28.62 4.72 -14.38
C ASP A 30 29.63 4.77 -13.21
N ALA A 31 29.16 4.96 -11.97
CA ALA A 31 29.96 4.76 -10.77
C ALA A 31 30.14 3.26 -10.54
N LEU A 32 31.38 2.82 -10.78
CA LEU A 32 31.86 1.49 -10.49
C LEU A 32 32.26 1.43 -9.01
N ASP A 33 31.94 0.32 -8.33
CA ASP A 33 32.53 -0.01 -7.02
C ASP A 33 34.06 -0.21 -7.15
N ALA A 34 34.74 -0.43 -6.02
CA ALA A 34 36.19 -0.66 -6.00
C ALA A 34 36.62 -1.91 -6.83
N GLU A 35 35.64 -2.76 -7.17
CA GLU A 35 35.77 -3.99 -7.95
C GLU A 35 35.31 -3.85 -9.42
N GLY A 36 34.86 -2.67 -9.84
CA GLY A 36 34.53 -2.38 -11.24
C GLY A 36 33.09 -2.70 -11.68
N LYS A 37 32.14 -2.86 -10.76
CA LYS A 37 30.73 -3.20 -11.02
C LYS A 37 29.80 -2.02 -10.77
N PRO A 38 28.66 -1.92 -11.48
CA PRO A 38 27.66 -0.89 -11.19
C PRO A 38 27.21 -0.99 -9.73
N VAL A 39 27.29 0.12 -8.98
CA VAL A 39 26.96 0.13 -7.55
C VAL A 39 25.46 -0.10 -7.36
N GLU A 40 25.07 -1.34 -7.08
CA GLU A 40 23.72 -1.71 -6.67
C GLU A 40 23.48 -1.34 -5.19
N ILE A 41 23.26 -0.05 -4.93
CA ILE A 41 22.94 0.50 -3.60
C ILE A 41 21.69 -0.13 -2.96
N PHE A 42 20.79 -0.68 -3.78
CA PHE A 42 19.57 -1.38 -3.36
C PHE A 42 19.56 -2.86 -3.75
N GLY A 43 20.74 -3.47 -3.93
CA GLY A 43 20.87 -4.92 -4.13
C GLY A 43 20.43 -5.70 -2.89
N GLY A 44 19.82 -6.86 -3.09
CA GLY A 44 19.35 -7.73 -2.01
C GLY A 44 20.48 -8.10 -1.04
N ALA A 45 20.16 -8.18 0.26
CA ALA A 45 21.12 -8.51 1.32
C ALA A 45 21.85 -9.85 1.08
N ASP A 46 21.23 -10.75 0.32
CA ASP A 46 21.74 -12.08 -0.02
C ASP A 46 23.05 -12.04 -0.84
N GLY A 47 23.13 -11.14 -1.84
CA GLY A 47 24.33 -11.00 -2.68
C GLY A 47 25.55 -10.50 -1.89
N LYS A 48 25.32 -9.56 -0.96
CA LYS A 48 26.38 -9.07 -0.06
C LYS A 48 26.82 -10.14 0.94
N ALA A 49 25.88 -10.94 1.46
CA ALA A 49 26.18 -12.02 2.38
C ALA A 49 27.04 -13.11 1.71
N GLN A 50 26.71 -13.51 0.48
CA GLN A 50 27.48 -14.50 -0.27
C GLN A 50 28.93 -14.05 -0.54
N GLU A 51 29.12 -12.78 -0.89
CA GLU A 51 30.47 -12.22 -1.14
C GLU A 51 31.32 -12.19 0.14
N LEU A 52 30.73 -11.78 1.27
CA LEU A 52 31.41 -11.76 2.57
C LEU A 52 31.76 -13.16 3.06
N ILE A 53 30.88 -14.15 2.87
CA ILE A 53 31.15 -15.55 3.25
C ILE A 53 32.36 -16.09 2.49
N GLY A 54 32.45 -15.83 1.18
CA GLY A 54 33.60 -16.23 0.36
C GLY A 54 34.92 -15.57 0.76
N LYS A 55 34.89 -14.34 1.29
CA LYS A 55 36.09 -13.64 1.79
C LYS A 55 36.53 -14.12 3.18
N ILE A 56 35.58 -14.46 4.06
CA ILE A 56 35.86 -14.84 5.46
C ILE A 56 36.32 -16.30 5.57
N ASN A 57 35.76 -17.19 4.76
CA ASN A 57 36.12 -18.61 4.80
C ASN A 57 36.08 -19.22 3.37
N PRO A 58 37.23 -19.28 2.69
CA PRO A 58 37.30 -19.76 1.30
C PRO A 58 36.95 -21.25 1.14
N ASP A 59 37.02 -22.04 2.22
CA ASP A 59 36.64 -23.46 2.23
C ASP A 59 35.18 -23.69 2.67
N TYR A 60 34.38 -22.63 2.80
CA TYR A 60 33.00 -22.72 3.26
C TYR A 60 32.11 -23.46 2.25
N GLN A 61 31.75 -24.69 2.60
CA GLN A 61 30.75 -25.47 1.89
C GLN A 61 29.34 -25.06 2.37
N PRO A 62 28.42 -24.67 1.47
CA PRO A 62 27.04 -24.39 1.83
C PRO A 62 26.42 -25.59 2.55
N TRP A 63 26.00 -25.40 3.80
CA TRP A 63 25.32 -26.43 4.62
C TRP A 63 23.92 -26.78 4.09
N PHE A 64 23.44 -26.00 3.12
CA PHE A 64 22.23 -26.22 2.37
C PHE A 64 22.48 -25.81 0.91
N GLN A 65 22.47 -26.78 0.00
CA GLN A 65 22.40 -26.52 -1.43
C GLN A 65 20.93 -26.61 -1.84
N PRO A 66 20.36 -25.59 -2.50
CA PRO A 66 19.02 -25.70 -3.05
C PRO A 66 18.98 -26.92 -4.00
N LEU A 67 18.13 -27.91 -3.69
CA LEU A 67 17.89 -29.06 -4.59
C LEU A 67 17.37 -28.64 -5.98
N LEU A 68 16.87 -27.42 -6.06
CA LEU A 68 16.59 -26.64 -7.26
C LEU A 68 17.34 -25.32 -7.09
N GLU A 69 18.40 -25.07 -7.85
CA GLU A 69 18.88 -23.70 -8.05
C GLU A 69 17.69 -22.88 -8.57
N PRO A 70 17.13 -21.94 -7.78
CA PRO A 70 16.08 -21.10 -8.33
C PRO A 70 16.71 -20.35 -9.50
N ALA A 71 16.21 -20.63 -10.71
CA ALA A 71 16.73 -20.06 -11.94
C ALA A 71 16.64 -18.53 -11.86
N SER A 72 17.76 -17.87 -11.55
CA SER A 72 17.92 -16.43 -11.54
C SER A 72 17.15 -15.63 -10.47
N ASN A 73 17.79 -14.55 -10.02
CA ASN A 73 17.24 -13.48 -9.15
C ASN A 73 15.90 -12.91 -9.64
N GLU A 74 15.58 -13.13 -10.91
CA GLU A 74 14.33 -12.71 -11.54
C GLU A 74 13.11 -13.44 -10.98
N ILE A 75 13.22 -14.74 -10.68
CA ILE A 75 12.10 -15.52 -10.15
C ILE A 75 11.79 -15.11 -8.71
N ALA A 76 12.82 -14.86 -7.89
CA ALA A 76 12.65 -14.33 -6.54
C ALA A 76 11.95 -12.96 -6.56
N SER A 77 12.36 -12.08 -7.47
CA SER A 77 11.73 -10.77 -7.67
C SER A 77 10.29 -10.88 -8.15
N LEU A 78 9.99 -11.83 -9.05
CA LEU A 78 8.62 -12.12 -9.51
C LEU A 78 7.71 -12.60 -8.38
N LEU A 79 8.20 -13.52 -7.54
CA LEU A 79 7.45 -14.01 -6.38
C LEU A 79 7.20 -12.90 -5.36
N PHE A 80 8.19 -12.03 -5.13
CA PHE A 80 8.03 -10.86 -4.27
C PHE A 80 7.03 -9.85 -4.84
N ALA A 81 7.11 -9.56 -6.14
CA ALA A 81 6.17 -8.67 -6.83
C ALA A 81 4.74 -9.24 -6.81
N LEU A 82 4.59 -10.56 -6.97
CA LEU A 82 3.30 -11.24 -6.86
C LEU A 82 2.73 -11.12 -5.43
N GLN A 83 3.54 -11.35 -4.41
CA GLN A 83 3.13 -11.18 -3.01
C GLN A 83 2.71 -9.73 -2.73
N ALA A 84 3.46 -8.75 -3.22
CA ALA A 84 3.12 -7.33 -3.10
C ALA A 84 1.80 -7.00 -3.82
N ALA A 85 1.58 -7.53 -5.03
CA ALA A 85 0.35 -7.32 -5.79
C ALA A 85 -0.88 -7.91 -5.08
N LEU A 86 -0.76 -9.12 -4.52
CA LEU A 86 -1.83 -9.75 -3.74
C LEU A 86 -2.13 -8.95 -2.46
N GLY A 87 -1.08 -8.51 -1.73
CA GLY A 87 -1.24 -7.69 -0.53
C GLY A 87 -1.91 -6.34 -0.83
N ALA A 88 -1.48 -5.66 -1.89
CA ALA A 88 -2.08 -4.41 -2.35
C ALA A 88 -3.55 -4.60 -2.78
N GLY A 89 -3.85 -5.70 -3.50
CA GLY A 89 -5.20 -6.06 -3.91
C GLY A 89 -6.13 -6.28 -2.70
N PHE A 90 -5.67 -7.00 -1.69
CA PHE A 90 -6.44 -7.24 -0.47
C PHE A 90 -6.75 -5.95 0.29
N ILE A 91 -5.74 -5.10 0.52
CA ILE A 91 -5.90 -3.80 1.20
C ILE A 91 -6.85 -2.90 0.40
N GLY A 92 -6.67 -2.84 -0.92
CA GLY A 92 -7.53 -2.06 -1.83
C GLY A 92 -8.99 -2.50 -1.79
N TYR A 93 -9.24 -3.81 -1.82
CA TYR A 93 -10.60 -4.37 -1.69
C TYR A 93 -11.24 -4.02 -0.34
N TYR A 94 -10.49 -4.16 0.76
CA TYR A 94 -10.98 -3.84 2.09
C TYR A 94 -11.36 -2.36 2.23
N LEU A 95 -10.47 -1.45 1.80
CA LEU A 95 -10.74 -0.01 1.82
C LEU A 95 -11.92 0.37 0.93
N GLY A 96 -11.97 -0.20 -0.28
CA GLY A 96 -13.07 0.01 -1.22
C GLY A 96 -14.42 -0.44 -0.65
N SER A 97 -14.47 -1.62 -0.04
CA SER A 97 -15.68 -2.14 0.62
C SER A 97 -16.13 -1.26 1.79
N ALA A 98 -15.20 -0.82 2.64
CA ALA A 98 -15.50 0.06 3.77
C ALA A 98 -16.07 1.41 3.32
N VAL A 99 -15.45 2.06 2.34
CA VAL A 99 -15.92 3.35 1.80
C VAL A 99 -17.30 3.20 1.12
N THR A 100 -17.52 2.10 0.39
CA THR A 100 -18.78 1.85 -0.30
C THR A 100 -19.93 1.64 0.68
N ARG A 101 -19.71 0.88 1.75
CA ARG A 101 -20.69 0.67 2.83
C ARG A 101 -21.09 1.99 3.50
N GLU A 102 -20.14 2.90 3.74
CA GLU A 102 -20.44 4.21 4.30
C GLU A 102 -21.27 5.09 3.35
N LYS A 103 -20.98 5.07 2.04
CA LYS A 103 -21.76 5.82 1.04
C LYS A 103 -23.21 5.35 0.98
N LEU A 104 -23.42 4.04 0.89
CA LEU A 104 -24.76 3.44 0.84
C LEU A 104 -25.59 3.77 2.09
N LYS A 105 -24.97 3.72 3.27
CA LYS A 105 -25.65 4.08 4.52
C LYS A 105 -26.11 5.54 4.53
N ARG A 106 -25.25 6.47 4.11
CA ARG A 106 -25.60 7.90 4.03
C ARG A 106 -26.68 8.18 2.99
N GLU A 107 -26.69 7.45 1.88
CA GLU A 107 -27.74 7.56 0.86
C GLU A 107 -29.10 7.07 1.39
N GLN A 108 -29.12 5.96 2.13
CA GLN A 108 -30.33 5.50 2.81
C GLN A 108 -30.83 6.51 3.84
N GLU A 109 -29.97 7.05 4.69
CA GLU A 109 -30.34 8.07 5.68
C GLU A 109 -30.96 9.30 5.00
N LYS A 110 -30.36 9.79 3.92
CA LYS A 110 -30.91 10.91 3.13
C LYS A 110 -32.27 10.60 2.51
N GLN A 111 -32.46 9.38 2.00
CA GLN A 111 -33.76 8.99 1.43
C GLN A 111 -34.84 8.88 2.50
N VAL A 112 -34.50 8.33 3.67
CA VAL A 112 -35.42 8.24 4.81
C VAL A 112 -35.80 9.63 5.32
N ASP A 113 -34.84 10.55 5.44
CA ASP A 113 -35.11 11.93 5.86
C ASP A 113 -35.97 12.68 4.84
N LYS A 114 -35.71 12.50 3.54
CA LYS A 114 -36.53 13.10 2.47
C LYS A 114 -37.96 12.57 2.49
N ALA A 115 -38.15 11.26 2.70
CA ALA A 115 -39.47 10.65 2.80
C ALA A 115 -40.24 11.15 4.04
N ARG A 116 -39.55 11.30 5.19
CA ARG A 116 -40.14 11.86 6.42
C ARG A 116 -40.56 13.33 6.26
N GLN A 117 -39.78 14.13 5.54
CA GLN A 117 -40.12 15.52 5.27
C GLN A 117 -41.31 15.66 4.33
N ALA A 118 -41.38 14.82 3.28
CA ALA A 118 -42.50 14.80 2.36
C ALA A 118 -43.82 14.47 3.08
N SER A 119 -43.84 13.41 3.90
CA SER A 119 -45.05 13.03 4.64
C SER A 119 -45.47 14.08 5.67
N ALA A 120 -44.53 14.72 6.37
CA ALA A 120 -44.84 15.81 7.31
C ALA A 120 -45.41 17.05 6.60
N SER A 121 -44.95 17.34 5.38
CA SER A 121 -45.47 18.47 4.58
C SER A 121 -46.88 18.21 4.04
N GLU A 122 -47.19 16.97 3.64
CA GLU A 122 -48.54 16.59 3.19
C GLU A 122 -49.56 16.64 4.34
N ASP A 123 -49.17 16.20 5.53
CA ASP A 123 -50.05 16.18 6.70
C ASP A 123 -50.39 17.59 7.20
N ASN A 124 -49.40 18.49 7.21
CA ASN A 124 -49.60 19.90 7.52
C ASN A 124 -50.52 20.61 6.52
N ASN A 125 -50.47 20.23 5.23
CA ASN A 125 -51.34 20.80 4.22
C ASN A 125 -52.80 20.33 4.41
N ARG A 126 -53.03 19.03 4.63
CA ARG A 126 -54.36 18.48 4.91
C ARG A 126 -55.04 19.11 6.12
N GLY A 127 -54.29 19.39 7.19
CA GLY A 127 -54.84 20.05 8.38
C GLY A 127 -55.32 21.48 8.12
N LYS A 128 -54.68 22.19 7.18
CA LYS A 128 -55.07 23.53 6.78
C LYS A 128 -56.35 23.53 5.93
N ASP A 129 -56.48 22.53 5.07
CA ASP A 129 -57.63 22.36 4.17
C ASP A 129 -58.91 22.03 4.96
N ALA A 130 -58.79 21.28 6.06
CA ALA A 130 -59.91 20.88 6.91
C ALA A 130 -60.49 22.01 7.79
N HIS A 131 -59.73 23.08 8.04
CA HIS A 131 -60.16 24.23 8.86
C HIS A 131 -60.69 25.41 8.03
N ALA A 132 -60.55 25.38 6.71
CA ALA A 132 -60.98 26.45 5.80
C ALA A 132 -62.36 26.20 5.15
N GLY A 133 -63.00 25.06 5.44
CA GLY A 133 -64.32 24.66 4.93
C GLY A 133 -65.46 24.88 5.90
#